data_AF-A0A524LJF2-F1
#
_entry.id   AF-A0A524LJF2-F1
#
_cell.length_a   1.000
_cell.length_b   1.000
_cell.length_c   1.000
_cell.angle_alpha   90.00
_cell.angle_beta   90.00
_cell.angle_gamma   90.00
#
_symmetry.space_group_name_H-M   'P 1'
#
loop_
_entity.id
_entity.type
_entity.pdbx_description
1 polymer ?
#
loop_
_entity_poly.entity_id
_entity_poly.type
_entity_poly.pdbx_seq_one_letter_code
_entity_poly.pdbx_strand_id
1 'polypeptide(L)'
;MSDTEQKINLEQLISEKEVQLSRDGFISFSETELKGLNPQSAKKIETHFSGQGMMALPEKEILFFEWLKKSDTAVWNDLWPEDESDYLVGIDLLHHLIGKSNGFPICDLIDESNYWFTTGHMKPLGYQKLAGVDEKLSKGKAISFQEALLAEVTRGAIDIWHFCYRYNVPVSIAKQKVEIMHHNDLLVHLTDREDLLKYLDI
;
A
#
# COMPACT_ATOMS: atom_id res chain seq x y z
N MET A 1 -11.65 -11.10 25.94
CA MET A 1 -12.73 -11.11 24.92
C MET A 1 -12.19 -11.96 23.79
N SER A 2 -12.83 -13.08 23.49
CA SER A 2 -12.35 -14.05 22.50
C SER A 2 -12.68 -13.54 21.10
N ASP A 3 -11.67 -13.11 20.36
CA ASP A 3 -11.77 -13.00 18.90
C ASP A 3 -11.85 -14.42 18.35
N THR A 4 -13.09 -14.86 18.11
CA THR A 4 -13.34 -16.06 17.34
C THR A 4 -12.92 -15.72 15.90
N GLU A 5 -11.68 -16.06 15.52
CA GLU A 5 -11.24 -16.02 14.13
C GLU A 5 -12.24 -16.83 13.29
N GLN A 6 -13.09 -16.12 12.57
CA GLN A 6 -14.04 -16.73 11.65
C GLN A 6 -13.23 -17.21 10.45
N LYS A 7 -12.81 -18.47 10.51
CA LYS A 7 -11.98 -19.09 9.47
C LYS A 7 -12.78 -19.10 8.17
N ILE A 8 -12.35 -18.28 7.21
CA ILE A 8 -12.95 -18.24 5.87
C ILE A 8 -12.93 -19.64 5.26
N ASN A 9 -14.09 -20.10 4.79
CA ASN A 9 -14.15 -21.27 3.94
C ASN A 9 -13.68 -20.88 2.54
N LEU A 10 -12.42 -21.18 2.24
CA LEU A 10 -11.76 -20.75 1.01
C LEU A 10 -12.43 -21.29 -0.26
N GLU A 11 -12.89 -22.54 -0.25
CA GLU A 11 -13.55 -23.16 -1.41
C GLU A 11 -14.88 -22.47 -1.71
N GLN A 12 -15.65 -22.18 -0.67
CA GLN A 12 -16.88 -21.41 -0.81
C GLN A 12 -16.60 -20.01 -1.34
N LEU A 13 -15.61 -19.31 -0.79
CA LEU A 13 -15.23 -17.98 -1.23
C LEU A 13 -14.84 -17.95 -2.71
N ILE A 14 -14.01 -18.91 -3.16
CA ILE A 14 -13.62 -19.03 -4.56
C ILE A 14 -14.85 -19.22 -5.45
N SER A 15 -15.75 -20.15 -5.10
CA SER A 15 -16.97 -20.40 -5.88
C SER A 15 -17.87 -19.15 -5.96
N GLU A 16 -18.00 -18.40 -4.87
CA GLU A 16 -18.73 -17.13 -4.87
C GLU A 16 -18.08 -16.09 -5.79
N LYS A 17 -16.74 -16.02 -5.82
CA LYS A 17 -16.01 -15.11 -6.71
C LYS A 17 -16.06 -15.52 -8.18
N GLU A 18 -16.12 -16.81 -8.50
CA GLU A 18 -16.34 -17.29 -9.88
C GLU A 18 -17.70 -16.84 -10.43
N VAL A 19 -18.75 -16.97 -9.60
CA VAL A 19 -20.09 -16.51 -9.96
C VAL A 19 -20.11 -14.99 -10.13
N GLN A 20 -19.43 -14.26 -9.25
CA GLN A 20 -19.32 -12.81 -9.35
C GLN A 20 -18.59 -12.39 -10.63
N LEU A 21 -17.42 -12.97 -10.91
CA LEU A 21 -16.64 -12.67 -12.11
C LEU A 21 -17.45 -12.92 -13.39
N SER A 22 -18.20 -14.01 -13.44
CA SER A 22 -19.07 -14.34 -14.60
C SER A 22 -20.24 -13.36 -14.78
N ARG A 23 -20.73 -12.76 -13.69
CA ARG A 23 -21.87 -11.85 -13.70
C ARG A 23 -21.48 -10.40 -13.95
N ASP A 24 -20.46 -9.93 -13.24
CA ASP A 24 -20.08 -8.52 -13.16
C ASP A 24 -18.83 -8.18 -13.99
N GLY A 25 -18.07 -9.20 -14.41
CA GLY A 25 -16.79 -9.03 -15.13
C GLY A 25 -15.59 -8.76 -14.20
N PHE A 26 -15.81 -8.64 -12.90
CA PHE A 26 -14.74 -8.45 -11.90
C PHE A 26 -15.09 -9.10 -10.55
N ILE A 27 -14.08 -9.22 -9.70
CA ILE A 27 -14.17 -9.75 -8.34
C ILE A 27 -14.10 -8.59 -7.36
N SER A 28 -14.86 -8.64 -6.27
CA SER A 28 -14.71 -7.68 -5.17
C SER A 28 -14.61 -8.41 -3.83
N PHE A 29 -13.77 -7.92 -2.93
CA PHE A 29 -13.68 -8.40 -1.57
C PHE A 29 -14.19 -7.34 -0.59
N SER A 30 -15.07 -7.75 0.31
CA SER A 30 -15.44 -6.99 1.49
C SER A 30 -14.27 -6.89 2.46
N GLU A 31 -14.31 -5.87 3.32
CA GLU A 31 -13.33 -5.68 4.40
C GLU A 31 -13.21 -6.90 5.32
N THR A 32 -14.32 -7.61 5.57
CA THR A 32 -14.32 -8.81 6.41
C THR A 32 -13.61 -9.97 5.71
N GLU A 33 -13.81 -10.13 4.40
CA GLU A 33 -13.10 -11.14 3.61
C GLU A 33 -11.60 -10.83 3.59
N LEU A 34 -11.19 -9.60 3.25
CA LEU A 34 -9.78 -9.19 3.23
C LEU A 34 -9.09 -9.43 4.58
N LYS A 35 -9.75 -9.09 5.70
CA LYS A 35 -9.20 -9.32 7.05
C LYS A 35 -9.09 -10.80 7.44
N GLY A 36 -9.98 -11.65 6.91
CA GLY A 36 -9.95 -13.09 7.18
C GLY A 36 -8.99 -13.86 6.28
N LEU A 37 -8.46 -13.23 5.23
CA LEU A 37 -7.45 -13.82 4.35
C LEU A 37 -6.06 -13.74 4.99
N ASN A 38 -5.31 -14.84 4.83
CA ASN A 38 -3.89 -14.90 5.11
C ASN A 38 -3.11 -15.06 3.79
N PRO A 39 -1.77 -14.89 3.80
CA PRO A 39 -0.97 -14.97 2.57
C PRO A 39 -1.13 -16.27 1.78
N GLN A 40 -1.32 -17.42 2.46
CA GLN A 40 -1.51 -18.70 1.78
C GLN A 40 -2.87 -18.78 1.07
N SER A 41 -3.93 -18.27 1.70
CA SER A 41 -5.27 -18.21 1.11
C SER A 41 -5.32 -17.22 -0.05
N ALA A 42 -4.72 -16.03 0.10
CA ALA A 42 -4.61 -15.06 -0.99
C ALA A 42 -3.86 -15.67 -2.18
N LYS A 43 -2.73 -16.34 -1.95
CA LYS A 43 -1.97 -16.96 -3.05
C LYS A 43 -2.77 -18.03 -3.80
N LYS A 44 -3.61 -18.79 -3.10
CA LYS A 44 -4.50 -19.77 -3.73
C LYS A 44 -5.57 -19.10 -4.60
N ILE A 45 -6.16 -18.00 -4.13
CA ILE A 45 -7.13 -17.21 -4.90
C ILE A 45 -6.46 -16.61 -6.14
N GLU A 46 -5.31 -15.95 -5.95
CA GLU A 46 -4.51 -15.39 -7.04
C GLU A 46 -4.22 -16.46 -8.10
N THR A 47 -3.70 -17.63 -7.68
CA THR A 47 -3.39 -18.72 -8.60
C THR A 47 -4.62 -19.23 -9.35
N HIS A 48 -5.79 -19.27 -8.70
CA HIS A 48 -7.03 -19.73 -9.30
C HIS A 48 -7.54 -18.77 -10.39
N PHE A 49 -7.42 -17.46 -10.17
CA PHE A 49 -7.92 -16.43 -11.08
C PHE A 49 -6.83 -15.75 -11.94
N SER A 50 -5.58 -16.21 -11.84
CA SER A 50 -4.41 -15.57 -12.44
C SER A 50 -4.58 -15.33 -13.94
N GLY A 51 -4.29 -14.10 -14.38
CA GLY A 51 -4.40 -13.68 -15.78
C GLY A 51 -5.83 -13.62 -16.35
N GLN A 52 -6.87 -13.85 -15.53
CA GLN A 52 -8.27 -13.89 -15.99
C GLN A 52 -9.21 -13.02 -15.15
N GLY A 53 -8.85 -12.71 -13.91
CA GLY A 53 -9.67 -11.90 -13.00
C GLY A 53 -9.15 -10.48 -12.82
N MET A 54 -10.02 -9.51 -13.04
CA MET A 54 -9.86 -8.17 -12.47
C MET A 54 -10.53 -8.14 -11.09
N MET A 55 -9.97 -7.36 -10.19
CA MET A 55 -10.45 -7.15 -8.83
C MET A 55 -10.70 -5.67 -8.59
N ALA A 56 -11.88 -5.32 -8.10
CA ALA A 56 -12.17 -3.98 -7.62
C ALA A 56 -11.42 -3.70 -6.31
N LEU A 57 -10.77 -2.55 -6.25
CA LEU A 57 -10.17 -2.04 -5.01
C LEU A 57 -11.26 -1.84 -3.94
N PRO A 58 -10.95 -2.05 -2.66
CA PRO A 58 -11.89 -1.82 -1.57
C PRO A 58 -12.19 -0.32 -1.43
N GLU A 59 -13.34 0.01 -0.84
CA GLU A 59 -13.84 1.39 -0.73
C GLU A 59 -12.82 2.38 -0.14
N LYS A 60 -12.03 1.94 0.85
CA LYS A 60 -10.99 2.80 1.46
C LYS A 60 -9.91 3.21 0.47
N GLU A 61 -9.52 2.30 -0.42
CA GLU A 61 -8.51 2.55 -1.45
C GLU A 61 -9.10 3.42 -2.56
N ILE A 62 -10.37 3.20 -2.93
CA ILE A 62 -11.08 4.08 -3.88
C ILE A 62 -11.10 5.53 -3.35
N LEU A 63 -11.41 5.73 -2.06
CA LEU A 63 -11.38 7.06 -1.44
C LEU A 63 -9.97 7.68 -1.44
N PHE A 64 -8.94 6.88 -1.18
CA PHE A 64 -7.55 7.31 -1.28
C PHE A 64 -7.20 7.76 -2.71
N PHE A 65 -7.55 6.97 -3.72
CA PHE A 65 -7.28 7.26 -5.11
C PHE A 65 -8.07 8.48 -5.64
N GLU A 66 -9.30 8.68 -5.18
CA GLU A 66 -10.09 9.89 -5.42
C GLU A 66 -9.45 11.15 -4.79
N TRP A 67 -8.80 11.00 -3.65
CA TRP A 67 -7.99 12.07 -3.05
C TRP A 67 -6.70 12.31 -3.85
N LEU A 68 -6.03 11.25 -4.30
CA LEU A 68 -4.79 11.31 -5.09
C LEU A 68 -5.01 12.08 -6.40
N LYS A 69 -6.10 11.77 -7.11
CA LYS A 69 -6.52 12.44 -8.36
C LYS A 69 -6.52 13.96 -8.26
N LYS A 70 -6.88 14.50 -7.09
CA LYS A 70 -6.95 15.94 -6.80
C LYS A 70 -5.66 16.50 -6.22
N SER A 71 -4.90 15.67 -5.49
CA SER A 71 -3.75 16.09 -4.70
C SER A 71 -2.42 15.99 -5.44
N ASP A 72 -2.33 15.06 -6.40
CA ASP A 72 -1.16 14.84 -7.25
C ASP A 72 -1.59 14.23 -8.60
N THR A 73 -2.20 15.06 -9.45
CA THR A 73 -2.80 14.62 -10.72
C THR A 73 -1.80 13.98 -11.69
N ALA A 74 -0.53 14.37 -11.65
CA ALA A 74 0.50 13.77 -12.50
C ALA A 74 0.70 12.29 -12.16
N VAL A 75 0.80 11.97 -10.87
CA VAL A 75 0.90 10.58 -10.38
C VAL A 75 -0.38 9.80 -10.67
N TRP A 76 -1.55 10.42 -10.52
CA TRP A 76 -2.80 9.80 -10.91
C TRP A 76 -2.83 9.42 -12.39
N ASN A 77 -2.40 10.32 -13.28
CA ASN A 77 -2.39 10.08 -14.72
C ASN A 77 -1.35 9.03 -15.14
N ASP A 78 -0.24 8.90 -14.41
CA ASP A 78 0.76 7.86 -14.63
C ASP A 78 0.23 6.46 -14.24
N LEU A 79 -0.59 6.38 -13.19
CA LEU A 79 -1.20 5.13 -12.73
C LEU A 79 -2.42 4.70 -13.53
N TRP A 80 -3.29 5.67 -13.87
CA TRP A 80 -4.60 5.40 -14.47
C TRP A 80 -4.70 6.12 -15.82
N PRO A 81 -4.75 5.39 -16.94
CA PRO A 81 -4.99 5.99 -18.25
C PRO A 81 -6.39 6.65 -18.28
N GLU A 82 -6.53 7.73 -19.06
CA GLU A 82 -7.63 8.71 -18.99
C GLU A 82 -9.06 8.17 -19.15
N ASP A 83 -9.24 6.89 -19.53
CA ASP A 83 -10.54 6.26 -19.83
C ASP A 83 -10.89 5.01 -18.98
N GLU A 84 -10.04 4.54 -18.05
CA GLU A 84 -10.19 3.20 -17.43
C GLU A 84 -10.28 3.16 -15.89
N SER A 85 -10.62 4.26 -15.21
CA SER A 85 -10.58 4.25 -13.73
C SER A 85 -11.84 3.65 -13.08
N ASP A 86 -12.14 2.38 -13.37
CA ASP A 86 -13.12 1.59 -12.60
C ASP A 86 -12.53 1.06 -11.27
N TYR A 87 -11.33 1.53 -10.91
CA TYR A 87 -10.56 1.06 -9.74
C TYR A 87 -10.37 -0.45 -9.74
N LEU A 88 -10.21 -1.01 -10.94
CA LEU A 88 -9.96 -2.43 -11.16
C LEU A 88 -8.46 -2.66 -11.31
N VAL A 89 -7.96 -3.66 -10.59
CA VAL A 89 -6.56 -4.10 -10.65
C VAL A 89 -6.50 -5.60 -10.90
N GLY A 90 -5.37 -6.12 -11.37
CA GLY A 90 -5.23 -7.56 -11.54
C GLY A 90 -5.41 -8.31 -10.22
N ILE A 91 -6.13 -9.45 -10.23
CA ILE A 91 -6.34 -10.27 -9.04
C ILE A 91 -5.02 -10.76 -8.42
N ASP A 92 -3.96 -10.86 -9.23
CA ASP A 92 -2.61 -11.24 -8.81
C ASP A 92 -2.00 -10.27 -7.76
N LEU A 93 -2.64 -9.11 -7.54
CA LEU A 93 -2.24 -8.09 -6.57
C LEU A 93 -3.03 -8.17 -5.25
N LEU A 94 -3.86 -9.21 -5.05
CA LEU A 94 -4.67 -9.39 -3.83
C LEU A 94 -3.82 -9.41 -2.56
N HIS A 95 -2.61 -9.99 -2.60
CA HIS A 95 -1.71 -10.03 -1.45
C HIS A 95 -1.36 -8.63 -0.90
N HIS A 96 -1.39 -7.58 -1.73
CA HIS A 96 -1.16 -6.21 -1.28
C HIS A 96 -2.33 -5.62 -0.48
N LEU A 97 -3.52 -6.21 -0.53
CA LEU A 97 -4.73 -5.73 0.16
C LEU A 97 -5.02 -6.47 1.48
N ILE A 98 -4.20 -7.45 1.84
CA ILE A 98 -4.42 -8.26 3.06
C ILE A 98 -3.37 -7.98 4.14
N GLY A 99 -3.66 -8.41 5.37
CA GLY A 99 -2.73 -8.31 6.49
C GLY A 99 -2.48 -6.87 6.96
N LYS A 100 -1.24 -6.58 7.37
CA LYS A 100 -0.80 -5.25 7.83
C LYS A 100 -0.29 -4.40 6.66
N SER A 101 -1.02 -4.42 5.54
CA SER A 101 -0.69 -3.55 4.42
C SER A 101 -0.97 -2.08 4.78
N ASN A 102 -0.16 -1.17 4.25
CA ASN A 102 -0.37 0.27 4.41
C ASN A 102 -1.26 0.88 3.31
N GLY A 103 -1.84 0.05 2.45
CA GLY A 103 -2.64 0.44 1.30
C GLY A 103 -2.17 -0.26 0.03
N PHE A 104 -2.87 -0.08 -1.07
CA PHE A 104 -2.47 -0.63 -2.36
C PHE A 104 -1.24 0.14 -2.87
N PRO A 105 -0.07 -0.50 -3.00
CA PRO A 105 1.20 0.23 -3.14
C PRO A 105 1.27 1.02 -4.46
N ILE A 106 1.80 2.23 -4.39
CA ILE A 106 2.24 3.00 -5.57
C ILE A 106 3.75 2.84 -5.70
N CYS A 107 4.21 1.97 -6.59
CA CYS A 107 5.63 1.60 -6.73
C CYS A 107 6.08 1.28 -8.16
N ASP A 108 5.23 1.50 -9.15
CA ASP A 108 5.43 1.14 -10.56
C ASP A 108 5.21 2.31 -11.53
N LEU A 109 5.34 3.55 -11.03
CA LEU A 109 5.27 4.78 -11.83
C LEU A 109 6.33 4.77 -12.94
N ILE A 110 5.93 5.25 -14.13
CA ILE A 110 6.74 5.25 -15.34
C ILE A 110 7.29 6.65 -15.61
N ASP A 111 6.42 7.65 -15.60
CA ASP A 111 6.76 9.03 -15.95
C ASP A 111 7.12 9.87 -14.71
N GLU A 112 6.51 9.56 -13.56
CA GLU A 112 6.74 10.21 -12.29
C GLU A 112 7.71 9.42 -11.39
N SER A 113 8.40 10.11 -10.48
CA SER A 113 9.28 9.44 -9.52
C SER A 113 8.50 8.61 -8.51
N ASN A 114 8.96 7.38 -8.28
CA ASN A 114 8.44 6.52 -7.22
C ASN A 114 8.88 7.01 -5.83
N TYR A 115 8.00 6.86 -4.85
CA TYR A 115 8.23 7.25 -3.44
C TYR A 115 7.77 6.15 -2.49
N TRP A 116 8.16 4.91 -2.79
CA TRP A 116 7.81 3.72 -2.04
C TRP A 116 8.97 3.23 -1.18
N PHE A 117 8.71 2.93 0.08
CA PHE A 117 9.72 2.64 1.07
C PHE A 117 9.42 1.37 1.85
N THR A 118 10.48 0.62 2.14
CA THR A 118 10.51 -0.57 2.99
C THR A 118 11.65 -0.46 3.98
N THR A 119 11.71 -1.34 4.98
CA THR A 119 12.83 -1.39 5.93
C THR A 119 14.18 -1.60 5.24
N GLY A 120 14.20 -2.24 4.05
CA GLY A 120 15.39 -2.39 3.22
C GLY A 120 15.95 -1.07 2.66
N HIS A 121 15.15 0.00 2.66
CA HIS A 121 15.57 1.34 2.25
C HIS A 121 16.12 2.18 3.42
N MET A 122 15.90 1.76 4.66
CA MET A 122 16.35 2.52 5.83
C MET A 122 17.87 2.40 6.01
N LYS A 123 18.53 3.55 6.16
CA LYS A 123 19.97 3.62 6.46
C LYS A 123 20.19 3.55 7.99
N PRO A 124 21.42 3.27 8.47
CA PRO A 124 21.71 3.20 9.91
C PRO A 124 21.27 4.43 10.72
N LEU A 125 21.42 5.65 10.17
CA LEU A 125 20.97 6.86 10.85
C LEU A 125 19.44 6.96 10.92
N GLY A 126 18.70 6.39 9.97
CA GLY A 126 17.25 6.25 10.03
C GLY A 126 16.81 5.41 11.22
N TYR A 127 17.45 4.26 11.45
CA TYR A 127 17.20 3.44 12.63
C TYR A 127 17.55 4.16 13.94
N GLN A 128 18.66 4.90 13.98
CA GLN A 128 19.02 5.71 15.14
C GLN A 128 17.99 6.82 15.41
N LYS A 129 17.41 7.41 14.36
CA LYS A 129 16.38 8.44 14.47
C LYS A 129 15.10 7.93 15.13
N LEU A 130 14.80 6.63 14.99
CA LEU A 130 13.66 5.99 15.65
C LEU A 130 13.87 5.76 17.15
N ALA A 131 15.11 5.85 17.65
CA ALA A 131 15.39 5.67 19.06
C ALA A 131 14.61 6.69 19.91
N GLY A 132 13.74 6.20 20.80
CA GLY A 132 12.92 7.04 21.68
C GLY A 132 11.62 7.56 21.06
N VAL A 133 11.23 7.14 19.84
CA VAL A 133 9.92 7.46 19.27
C VAL A 133 8.78 6.90 20.13
N ASP A 134 8.86 5.65 20.58
CA ASP A 134 7.85 5.05 21.46
C ASP A 134 7.74 5.78 22.81
N GLU A 135 8.87 6.25 23.35
CA GLU A 135 8.89 7.04 24.57
C GLU A 135 8.24 8.42 24.36
N LYS A 136 8.48 9.07 23.21
CA LYS A 136 7.81 10.33 22.86
C LYS A 136 6.31 10.13 22.75
N LEU A 137 5.87 9.10 22.02
CA LEU A 137 4.45 8.80 21.81
C LEU A 137 3.74 8.47 23.12
N SER A 138 4.33 7.62 23.98
CA SER A 138 3.76 7.29 25.29
C SER A 138 3.65 8.50 26.23
N LYS A 139 4.49 9.51 26.05
CA LYS A 139 4.44 10.80 26.77
C LYS A 139 3.56 11.85 26.08
N GLY A 140 2.85 11.50 25.01
CA GLY A 140 2.02 12.43 24.24
C GLY A 140 2.82 13.55 23.55
N LYS A 141 4.12 13.34 23.32
CA LYS A 141 4.96 14.31 22.60
C LYS A 141 4.80 14.15 21.10
N ALA A 142 4.79 15.27 20.40
CA ALA A 142 4.83 15.28 18.94
C ALA A 142 6.13 14.64 18.43
N ILE A 143 6.01 13.94 17.30
CA ILE A 143 7.13 13.40 16.54
C ILE A 143 7.28 14.18 15.24
N SER A 144 8.50 14.22 14.71
CA SER A 144 8.81 14.84 13.42
C SER A 144 8.27 14.01 12.26
N PHE A 145 8.16 14.63 11.08
CA PHE A 145 7.80 13.94 9.83
C PHE A 145 8.71 12.72 9.59
N GLN A 146 10.03 12.89 9.79
CA GLN A 146 11.00 11.82 9.58
C GLN A 146 10.77 10.64 10.52
N GLU A 147 10.51 10.92 11.80
CA GLU A 147 10.20 9.88 12.78
C GLU A 147 8.89 9.17 12.46
N ALA A 148 7.87 9.90 12.01
CA ALA A 148 6.60 9.32 11.61
C ALA A 148 6.73 8.42 10.38
N LEU A 149 7.37 8.90 9.31
CA LEU A 149 7.55 8.12 8.08
C LEU A 149 8.38 6.86 8.34
N LEU A 150 9.51 6.99 9.04
CA LEU A 150 10.35 5.82 9.39
C LEU A 150 9.58 4.83 10.27
N ALA A 151 8.72 5.30 11.19
CA ALA A 151 7.89 4.43 12.01
C ALA A 151 6.87 3.66 11.16
N GLU A 152 6.25 4.29 10.16
CA GLU A 152 5.36 3.58 9.22
C GLU A 152 6.10 2.53 8.40
N VAL A 153 7.30 2.87 7.89
CA VAL A 153 8.15 1.93 7.13
C VAL A 153 8.49 0.69 7.95
N THR A 154 8.69 0.82 9.27
CA THR A 154 8.91 -0.35 10.15
C THR A 154 7.69 -1.22 10.38
N ARG A 155 6.47 -0.71 10.12
CA ARG A 155 5.22 -1.48 10.25
C ARG A 155 4.85 -2.22 8.97
N GLY A 156 5.31 -1.73 7.83
CA GLY A 156 5.10 -2.30 6.52
C GLY A 156 5.61 -1.37 5.43
N ALA A 157 5.73 -1.89 4.20
CA ALA A 157 6.02 -1.06 3.04
C ALA A 157 4.98 0.06 2.91
N ILE A 158 5.38 1.26 2.47
CA ILE A 158 4.48 2.41 2.33
C ILE A 158 5.02 3.39 1.29
N ASP A 159 4.11 3.97 0.51
CA ASP A 159 4.42 5.14 -0.32
C ASP A 159 4.04 6.47 0.35
N ILE A 160 4.61 7.57 -0.12
CA ILE A 160 4.34 8.89 0.48
C ILE A 160 2.90 9.32 0.33
N TRP A 161 2.15 8.84 -0.67
CA TRP A 161 0.79 9.29 -0.91
C TRP A 161 -0.13 8.70 0.14
N HIS A 162 -0.01 7.40 0.44
CA HIS A 162 -0.70 6.77 1.57
C HIS A 162 -0.33 7.42 2.90
N PHE A 163 0.96 7.74 3.09
CA PHE A 163 1.41 8.49 4.27
C PHE A 163 0.73 9.87 4.34
N CYS A 164 0.74 10.64 3.25
CA CYS A 164 0.15 11.97 3.18
C CYS A 164 -1.36 11.95 3.45
N TYR A 165 -2.07 11.01 2.85
CA TYR A 165 -3.50 10.82 3.06
C TYR A 165 -3.83 10.52 4.53
N ARG A 166 -3.07 9.59 5.15
CA ARG A 166 -3.27 9.18 6.54
C ARG A 166 -2.99 10.28 7.56
N TYR A 167 -1.94 11.08 7.33
CA TYR A 167 -1.47 12.10 8.28
C TYR A 167 -1.86 13.52 7.88
N ASN A 168 -2.66 13.68 6.83
CA ASN A 168 -3.09 14.97 6.28
C ASN A 168 -1.89 15.91 6.01
N VAL A 169 -0.85 15.38 5.36
CA VAL A 169 0.35 16.12 4.98
C VAL A 169 0.26 16.50 3.50
N PRO A 170 0.54 17.77 3.12
CA PRO A 170 0.60 18.14 1.70
C PRO A 170 1.69 17.35 0.95
N VAL A 171 1.34 16.76 -0.19
CA VAL A 171 2.24 15.91 -0.99
C VAL A 171 3.54 16.63 -1.36
N SER A 172 3.46 17.90 -1.75
CA SER A 172 4.64 18.72 -2.08
C SER A 172 5.61 18.87 -0.90
N ILE A 173 5.09 18.99 0.33
CA ILE A 173 5.90 19.03 1.55
C ILE A 173 6.51 17.66 1.82
N ALA A 174 5.77 16.58 1.65
CA ALA A 174 6.30 15.23 1.85
C ALA A 174 7.44 14.90 0.87
N LYS A 175 7.29 15.20 -0.43
CA LYS A 175 8.35 15.04 -1.43
C LYS A 175 9.63 15.80 -1.02
N GLN A 176 9.50 17.07 -0.60
CA GLN A 176 10.64 17.84 -0.08
C GLN A 176 11.28 17.24 1.17
N LYS A 177 10.46 16.70 2.09
CA LYS A 177 10.97 16.08 3.32
C LYS A 177 11.69 14.77 3.04
N VAL A 178 11.21 13.96 2.10
CA VAL A 178 11.90 12.75 1.64
C VAL A 178 13.26 13.11 1.05
N GLU A 179 13.33 14.15 0.22
CA GLU A 179 14.61 14.60 -0.35
C GLU A 179 15.63 14.99 0.74
N ILE A 180 15.15 15.67 1.78
CA ILE A 180 15.97 16.00 2.95
C ILE A 180 16.39 14.72 3.71
N MET A 181 15.52 13.73 3.83
CA MET A 181 15.84 12.46 4.48
C MET A 181 16.87 11.65 3.70
N HIS A 182 16.77 11.65 2.37
CA HIS A 182 17.72 11.02 1.47
C HIS A 182 19.11 11.64 1.63
N HIS A 183 19.20 12.98 1.52
CA HIS A 183 20.44 13.74 1.69
C HIS A 183 21.08 13.60 3.07
N ASN A 184 20.28 13.41 4.14
CA ASN A 184 20.77 13.24 5.50
C ASN A 184 21.02 11.78 5.88
N ASP A 185 21.14 10.88 4.90
CA ASP A 185 21.43 9.46 5.12
C ASP A 185 20.43 8.76 6.06
N LEU A 186 19.16 9.17 6.07
CA LEU A 186 18.11 8.49 6.84
C LEU A 186 17.48 7.34 6.05
N LEU A 187 17.33 7.52 4.74
CA LEU A 187 16.80 6.51 3.83
C LEU A 187 17.47 6.58 2.46
N VAL A 188 17.36 5.50 1.69
CA VAL A 188 17.61 5.47 0.25
C VAL A 188 16.28 5.77 -0.46
N HIS A 189 16.31 6.66 -1.45
CA HIS A 189 15.16 6.96 -2.30
C HIS A 189 15.47 6.45 -3.70
N LEU A 190 14.76 5.41 -4.12
CA LEU A 190 14.84 4.85 -5.46
C LEU A 190 13.64 5.38 -6.23
N THR A 191 13.90 6.19 -7.26
CA THR A 191 12.87 6.86 -8.06
C THR A 191 12.35 5.98 -9.19
N ASP A 192 13.21 5.09 -9.68
CA ASP A 192 12.95 4.31 -10.88
C ASP A 192 12.34 2.96 -10.50
N ARG A 193 11.27 2.57 -11.19
CA ARG A 193 10.56 1.30 -10.97
C ARG A 193 11.50 0.09 -10.99
N GLU A 194 12.43 0.04 -11.94
CA GLU A 194 13.36 -1.08 -12.11
C GLU A 194 14.26 -1.29 -10.87
N ASP A 195 14.59 -0.21 -10.16
CA ASP A 195 15.38 -0.30 -8.93
C ASP A 195 14.55 -0.81 -7.75
N LEU A 196 13.24 -0.56 -7.76
CA LEU A 196 12.30 -1.02 -6.75
C LEU A 196 11.96 -2.50 -6.86
N LEU A 197 12.07 -3.12 -8.05
CA LEU A 197 11.76 -4.54 -8.26
C LEU A 197 12.46 -5.46 -7.25
N LYS A 198 13.68 -5.12 -6.84
CA LYS A 198 14.49 -5.87 -5.85
C LYS A 198 13.84 -5.96 -4.46
N TYR A 199 12.82 -5.17 -4.20
CA TYR A 199 12.17 -5.01 -2.91
C TYR A 199 10.69 -5.45 -2.92
N LEU A 200 10.10 -5.77 -4.07
CA LEU A 200 8.69 -6.18 -4.21
C LEU A 200 8.45 -7.67 -3.87
N ASP A 201 9.48 -8.52 -3.98
CA ASP A 201 9.40 -9.98 -3.86
C ASP A 201 9.64 -10.54 -2.43
N ILE A 202 9.23 -9.83 -1.37
CA ILE A 202 9.49 -10.25 0.03
C ILE A 202 8.21 -10.68 0.77
#